data_AF-A0A368Q1U0-F1
#
_entry.id   AF-A0A368Q1U0-F1
#
_cell.length_a   1.000
_cell.length_b   1.000
_cell.length_c   1.000
_cell.angle_alpha   90.00
_cell.angle_beta   90.00
_cell.angle_gamma   90.00
#
_symmetry.space_group_name_H-M   'P 1'
#
loop_
_entity.id
_entity.type
_entity.pdbx_description
1 polymer ?
#
loop_
_entity_poly.entity_id
_entity_poly.type
_entity_poly.pdbx_seq_one_letter_code
_entity_poly.pdbx_strand_id
1 'polypeptide(L)'
;MSDFLDLEAQDGIRMPWNVIPGTKQEALNCVIPVSAIYTPLKSIPDIPVLPYSPLRCRMCRSVLNPFSIVDYVAKIWVCPFCFQRNQCPQHYSLISENNLPAELFPQYTTVEYLSSTETGPIVPPVFIFVVDTCMIEEEISEVHELGFGLLPKSYVFKGTKEVTKEQILEQMCFFAGKQKPTTGVIAGTRDGLSSESIARFLLPASECEFVLNSVIEEMQKDPWPVPADQRASRCTGVALSVAANRIGVCVPGSGARIMAFFGGPSTEGPGSIVCKSLSKPIRSHKDLDKDSAPLYDKAVKFYDQIAKQLVHQGHVLNLFACAVDQVGVAEMKVAIEKAGGIVMLAESFGHSVFKDLLLRIFQSADDNLGLSFK
;
A
#
# COMPACT_ATOMS: atom_id res chain seq x y z
N MET A 1 36.31 -3.09 7.08
CA MET A 1 35.25 -2.98 6.04
C MET A 1 34.21 -4.08 6.20
N SER A 2 34.59 -5.27 6.67
CA SER A 2 33.71 -6.32 7.21
C SER A 2 32.71 -5.78 8.25
N ASP A 3 33.19 -4.98 9.20
CA ASP A 3 32.46 -4.66 10.42
C ASP A 3 31.14 -3.87 10.20
N PHE A 4 31.01 -3.15 9.07
CA PHE A 4 29.77 -2.40 8.77
C PHE A 4 28.75 -3.25 8.01
N LEU A 5 29.21 -4.22 7.22
CA LEU A 5 28.32 -5.19 6.57
C LEU A 5 27.73 -6.14 7.59
N ASP A 6 28.50 -6.47 8.63
CA ASP A 6 28.04 -7.30 9.75
C ASP A 6 26.92 -6.61 10.54
N LEU A 7 27.06 -5.30 10.83
CA LEU A 7 26.00 -4.50 11.45
C LEU A 7 24.74 -4.41 10.57
N GLU A 8 24.90 -4.21 9.27
CA GLU A 8 23.77 -4.21 8.35
C GLU A 8 23.11 -5.60 8.31
N ALA A 9 23.88 -6.69 8.31
CA ALA A 9 23.38 -8.06 8.36
C ALA A 9 22.58 -8.35 9.64
N GLN A 10 23.04 -7.84 10.78
CA GLN A 10 22.41 -8.03 12.08
C GLN A 10 21.11 -7.22 12.27
N ASP A 11 21.11 -5.93 11.94
CA ASP A 11 20.00 -5.02 12.28
C ASP A 11 19.26 -4.42 11.09
N GLY A 12 19.73 -4.66 9.86
CA GLY A 12 19.16 -4.06 8.65
C GLY A 12 19.34 -2.55 8.56
N ILE A 13 20.34 -2.00 9.27
CA ILE A 13 20.64 -0.57 9.33
C ILE A 13 22.01 -0.29 8.71
N ARG A 14 22.08 0.74 7.87
CA ARG A 14 23.34 1.28 7.34
C ARG A 14 23.40 2.79 7.54
N MET A 15 24.44 3.27 8.19
CA MET A 15 24.67 4.70 8.44
C MET A 15 25.91 5.21 7.68
N PRO A 16 25.93 6.46 7.21
CA PRO A 16 27.14 7.09 6.69
C PRO A 16 28.14 7.40 7.81
N TRP A 17 27.64 7.61 9.04
CA TRP A 17 28.44 7.90 10.23
C TRP A 17 28.05 6.94 11.35
N ASN A 18 28.92 5.99 11.69
CA ASN A 18 28.74 5.10 12.86
C ASN A 18 29.27 5.70 14.17
N VAL A 19 29.93 6.85 14.07
CA VAL A 19 30.29 7.70 15.20
C VAL A 19 29.64 9.06 14.94
N ILE A 20 28.65 9.39 15.76
CA ILE A 20 27.85 10.61 15.60
C ILE A 20 28.66 11.81 16.12
N PRO A 21 28.66 12.96 15.42
CA PRO A 21 29.27 14.19 15.92
C PRO A 21 28.72 14.58 17.29
N GLY A 22 29.60 14.97 18.22
CA GLY A 22 29.22 15.23 19.61
C GLY A 22 28.44 16.53 19.79
N THR A 23 28.55 17.45 18.83
CA THR A 23 27.84 18.74 18.84
C THR A 23 27.08 19.00 17.55
N LYS A 24 26.04 19.84 17.63
CA LYS A 24 25.32 20.31 16.45
C LYS A 24 26.22 21.06 15.46
N GLN A 25 27.21 21.80 15.96
CA GLN A 25 28.15 22.54 15.10
C GLN A 25 29.03 21.60 14.27
N GLU A 26 29.55 20.54 14.89
CA GLU A 26 30.32 19.51 14.18
C GLU A 26 29.45 18.80 13.14
N ALA A 27 28.20 18.47 13.49
CA ALA A 27 27.25 17.88 12.55
C ALA A 27 26.95 18.78 11.35
N LEU A 28 26.88 20.11 11.54
CA LEU A 28 26.71 21.09 10.47
C LEU A 28 27.95 21.22 9.57
N ASN A 29 29.13 20.87 10.09
CA ASN A 29 30.36 20.84 9.31
C ASN A 29 30.52 19.54 8.51
N CYS A 30 29.74 18.49 8.80
CA CYS A 30 29.73 17.26 8.03
C CYS A 30 29.02 17.48 6.67
N VAL A 31 29.70 17.16 5.57
CA VAL A 31 29.14 17.26 4.21
C VAL A 31 27.94 16.31 4.03
N ILE A 32 28.03 15.12 4.64
CA ILE A 32 26.97 14.12 4.62
C ILE A 32 26.19 14.23 5.94
N PRO A 33 24.86 14.32 5.94
CA PRO A 33 24.08 14.38 7.17
C PRO A 33 24.16 13.07 7.96
N VAL A 34 23.90 13.14 9.26
CA VAL A 34 23.62 11.96 10.08
C VAL A 34 22.27 11.38 9.62
N SER A 35 22.30 10.20 9.02
CA SER A 35 21.14 9.53 8.44
C SER A 35 21.28 8.01 8.55
N ALA A 36 20.21 7.28 8.23
CA ALA A 36 20.24 5.83 8.18
C ALA A 36 19.39 5.34 7.01
N ILE A 37 19.87 4.31 6.32
CA ILE A 37 19.06 3.45 5.47
C ILE A 37 18.66 2.27 6.35
N TYR A 38 17.37 2.12 6.59
CA TYR A 38 16.82 1.07 7.44
C TYR A 38 15.87 0.20 6.63
N THR A 39 16.01 -1.11 6.78
CA THR A 39 15.12 -2.11 6.17
C THR A 39 14.37 -2.83 7.30
N PRO A 40 13.16 -2.37 7.69
CA PRO A 40 12.45 -2.89 8.86
C PRO A 40 12.09 -4.37 8.77
N LEU A 41 11.77 -4.83 7.56
CA LEU A 41 11.38 -6.22 7.27
C LEU A 41 12.49 -6.97 6.55
N LYS A 42 13.74 -6.77 6.99
CA LYS A 42 14.88 -7.50 6.43
C LYS A 42 14.75 -8.98 6.81
N SER A 43 14.90 -9.88 5.84
CA SER A 43 15.10 -11.30 6.15
C SER A 43 16.44 -11.44 6.88
N ILE A 44 16.36 -11.80 8.16
CA ILE A 44 17.49 -12.06 9.04
C ILE A 44 17.33 -13.52 9.51
N PRO A 45 18.29 -14.41 9.20
CA PRO A 45 18.23 -15.79 9.67
C PRO A 45 18.12 -15.85 11.19
N ASP A 46 17.26 -16.73 11.70
CA ASP A 46 17.06 -16.98 13.13
C ASP A 46 16.63 -15.73 13.95
N ILE A 47 15.94 -14.77 13.33
CA ILE A 47 15.38 -13.63 14.06
C ILE A 47 14.45 -14.12 15.20
N PRO A 48 14.68 -13.66 16.45
CA PRO A 48 13.86 -14.11 17.58
C PRO A 48 12.46 -13.50 17.49
N VAL A 49 11.46 -14.37 17.37
CA VAL A 49 10.04 -14.01 17.40
C VAL A 49 9.48 -14.29 18.79
N LEU A 50 9.15 -13.22 19.52
CA LEU A 50 8.72 -13.26 20.91
C LEU A 50 7.19 -13.46 21.01
N PRO A 51 6.70 -14.48 21.74
CA PRO A 51 5.28 -14.86 21.74
C PRO A 51 4.42 -14.02 22.70
N TYR A 52 4.83 -12.81 23.03
CA TYR A 52 4.18 -11.92 24.00
C TYR A 52 4.25 -10.45 23.57
N SER A 53 3.44 -9.59 24.18
CA SER A 53 3.44 -8.15 23.89
C SER A 53 4.73 -7.47 24.38
N PRO A 54 5.27 -6.46 23.65
CA PRO A 54 6.45 -5.72 24.05
C PRO A 54 6.24 -4.93 25.35
N LEU A 55 7.22 -4.96 26.27
CA LEU A 55 7.19 -4.13 27.46
C LEU A 55 7.53 -2.67 27.12
N ARG A 56 6.59 -1.76 27.34
CA ARG A 56 6.72 -0.34 26.97
C ARG A 56 7.00 0.56 28.17
N CYS A 57 7.83 1.57 27.95
CA CYS A 57 8.05 2.65 28.91
C CYS A 57 6.73 3.41 29.16
N ARG A 58 6.45 3.72 30.43
CA ARG A 58 5.23 4.42 30.85
C ARG A 58 5.16 5.88 30.39
N MET A 59 6.30 6.49 30.10
CA MET A 59 6.41 7.88 29.66
C MET A 59 6.51 8.00 28.14
N CYS A 60 7.57 7.47 27.52
CA CYS A 60 7.86 7.68 26.11
C CYS A 60 7.39 6.54 25.19
N ARG A 61 6.81 5.46 25.74
CA ARG A 61 6.33 4.27 25.00
C ARG A 61 7.40 3.47 24.23
N SER A 62 8.68 3.81 24.37
CA SER A 62 9.81 2.98 23.91
C SER A 62 9.70 1.56 24.44
N VAL A 63 10.13 0.60 23.64
CA VAL A 63 10.18 -0.82 24.01
C VAL A 63 11.44 -1.11 24.84
N LEU A 64 11.34 -2.02 25.80
CA LEU A 64 12.47 -2.62 26.52
C LEU A 64 13.46 -3.23 25.49
N ASN A 65 14.74 -2.99 25.67
CA ASN A 65 15.78 -3.43 24.74
C ASN A 65 17.11 -3.63 25.49
N PRO A 66 18.14 -4.26 24.87
CA PRO A 66 19.38 -4.63 25.55
C PRO A 66 20.18 -3.46 26.14
N PHE A 67 19.91 -2.22 25.69
CA PHE A 67 20.56 -1.01 26.21
C PHE A 67 19.86 -0.44 27.46
N SER A 68 18.80 -1.09 27.94
CA SER A 68 18.09 -0.68 29.17
C SER A 68 18.83 -1.15 30.42
N ILE A 69 18.97 -0.28 31.41
CA ILE A 69 19.58 -0.67 32.70
C ILE A 69 18.53 -1.32 33.58
N VAL A 70 18.81 -2.53 34.08
CA VAL A 70 17.88 -3.29 34.93
C VAL A 70 18.43 -3.43 36.35
N ASP A 71 17.62 -3.02 37.32
CA ASP A 71 17.82 -3.34 38.74
C ASP A 71 17.06 -4.63 39.06
N TYR A 72 17.81 -5.73 39.18
CA TYR A 72 17.25 -7.05 39.46
C TYR A 72 16.72 -7.21 40.89
N VAL A 73 17.11 -6.35 41.83
CA VAL A 73 16.65 -6.39 43.23
C VAL A 73 15.31 -5.68 43.34
N ALA A 74 15.24 -4.43 42.87
CA ALA A 74 14.02 -3.63 42.89
C ALA A 74 13.02 -4.02 41.80
N LYS A 75 13.44 -4.84 40.82
CA LYS A 75 12.66 -5.22 39.63
C LYS A 75 12.21 -3.98 38.86
N ILE A 76 13.17 -3.10 38.58
CA ILE A 76 12.99 -1.83 37.88
C ILE A 76 13.88 -1.82 36.64
N TRP A 77 13.40 -1.29 35.53
CA TRP A 77 14.24 -0.98 34.38
C TRP A 77 14.21 0.51 34.04
N VAL A 78 15.34 1.03 33.59
CA VAL A 78 15.53 2.42 33.20
C VAL A 78 15.54 2.51 31.69
N CYS A 79 14.63 3.31 31.13
CA CYS A 79 14.54 3.50 29.68
C CYS A 79 15.77 4.28 29.17
N PRO A 80 16.47 3.80 28.12
CA PRO A 80 17.67 4.48 27.61
C PRO A 80 17.38 5.81 26.90
N PHE A 81 16.12 6.07 26.54
CA PHE A 81 15.73 7.29 25.82
C PHE A 81 15.30 8.43 26.74
N CYS A 82 14.45 8.15 27.74
CA CYS A 82 13.89 9.18 28.62
C CYS A 82 14.33 9.04 30.09
N PHE A 83 15.17 8.05 30.41
CA PHE A 83 15.66 7.75 31.76
C PHE A 83 14.57 7.47 32.80
N GLN A 84 13.32 7.26 32.37
CA GLN A 84 12.23 6.89 33.25
C GLN A 84 12.50 5.52 33.90
N ARG A 85 12.29 5.45 35.21
CA ARG A 85 12.26 4.20 35.98
C ARG A 85 10.89 3.55 35.83
N ASN A 86 10.86 2.31 35.36
CA ASN A 86 9.63 1.54 35.12
C ASN A 86 9.67 0.26 35.96
N GLN A 87 8.60 0.01 36.72
CA GLN A 87 8.46 -1.25 37.45
C GLN A 87 8.23 -2.39 36.46
N CYS A 88 8.98 -3.49 36.60
CA CYS A 88 8.76 -4.71 35.83
C CYS A 88 7.40 -5.32 36.19
N PRO A 89 6.65 -5.85 35.21
CA PRO A 89 5.37 -6.51 35.46
C PRO A 89 5.57 -7.87 36.18
N GLN A 90 4.48 -8.45 36.70
CA GLN A 90 4.55 -9.69 37.49
C GLN A 90 5.18 -10.88 36.74
N HIS A 91 4.96 -10.99 35.43
CA HIS A 91 5.55 -12.04 34.61
C HIS A 91 7.08 -11.89 34.44
N TYR A 92 7.67 -10.75 34.83
CA TYR A 92 9.11 -10.50 34.91
C TYR A 92 9.65 -10.64 36.35
N SER A 93 8.86 -11.15 37.30
CA SER A 93 9.26 -11.27 38.71
C SER A 93 10.55 -12.08 38.91
N LEU A 94 10.80 -13.06 38.05
CA LEU A 94 11.98 -13.94 38.08
C LEU A 94 13.20 -13.38 37.34
N ILE A 95 13.15 -12.14 36.82
CA ILE A 95 14.27 -11.54 36.08
C ILE A 95 15.53 -11.47 36.96
N SER A 96 16.64 -11.96 36.43
CA SER A 96 17.96 -11.92 37.07
C SER A 96 19.05 -11.98 36.01
N GLU A 97 20.32 -11.80 36.40
CA GLU A 97 21.46 -11.94 35.48
C GLU A 97 21.50 -13.31 34.78
N ASN A 98 21.03 -14.38 35.45
CA ASN A 98 20.98 -15.73 34.91
C ASN A 98 19.63 -16.08 34.24
N ASN A 99 18.65 -15.18 34.30
CA ASN A 99 17.31 -15.39 33.77
C ASN A 99 16.81 -14.10 33.11
N LEU A 100 17.37 -13.81 31.93
CA LEU A 100 17.03 -12.65 31.13
C LEU A 100 15.86 -12.96 30.18
N PRO A 101 14.86 -12.08 30.12
CA PRO A 101 13.94 -11.99 28.99
C PRO A 101 14.70 -11.86 27.67
N ALA A 102 14.08 -12.35 26.59
CA ALA A 102 14.77 -12.46 25.31
C ALA A 102 15.21 -11.09 24.77
N GLU A 103 14.37 -10.07 24.88
CA GLU A 103 14.67 -8.70 24.44
C GLU A 103 15.80 -8.00 25.23
N LEU A 104 16.36 -8.65 26.25
CA LEU A 104 17.52 -8.15 27.01
C LEU A 104 18.81 -8.89 26.67
N PHE A 105 18.78 -9.93 25.84
CA PHE A 105 20.02 -10.55 25.38
C PHE A 105 20.81 -9.56 24.52
N PRO A 106 22.12 -9.36 24.77
CA PRO A 106 22.94 -8.39 24.03
C PRO A 106 22.94 -8.59 22.51
N GLN A 107 22.79 -9.83 22.05
CA GLN A 107 22.70 -10.18 20.63
C GLN A 107 21.32 -9.91 20.00
N TYR A 108 20.27 -9.70 20.81
CA TYR A 108 18.89 -9.49 20.34
C TYR A 108 18.58 -8.00 20.25
N THR A 109 19.38 -7.28 19.46
CA THR A 109 19.18 -5.86 19.13
C THR A 109 17.99 -5.65 18.18
N THR A 110 17.69 -6.67 17.38
CA THR A 110 16.53 -6.73 16.49
C THR A 110 15.72 -7.98 16.84
N VAL A 111 14.44 -7.79 17.18
CA VAL A 111 13.49 -8.86 17.54
C VAL A 111 12.11 -8.55 16.97
N GLU A 112 11.31 -9.58 16.78
CA GLU A 112 9.91 -9.44 16.39
C GLU A 112 8.99 -9.87 17.53
N TYR A 113 7.81 -9.29 17.62
CA TYR A 113 6.79 -9.65 18.60
C TYR A 113 5.58 -10.19 17.87
N LEU A 114 5.05 -11.35 18.30
CA LEU A 114 3.79 -11.86 17.76
C LEU A 114 2.64 -10.90 18.08
N SER A 115 1.76 -10.74 17.10
CA SER A 115 0.50 -10.04 17.26
C SER A 115 -0.30 -10.66 18.42
N SER A 116 -0.74 -9.86 19.39
CA SER A 116 -1.51 -10.30 20.55
C SER A 116 -3.00 -9.99 20.36
N THR A 117 -3.87 -10.45 21.25
CA THR A 117 -5.29 -10.04 21.22
C THR A 117 -5.50 -8.53 21.36
N GLU A 118 -4.49 -7.79 21.86
CA GLU A 118 -4.51 -6.33 21.98
C GLU A 118 -4.30 -5.61 20.63
N THR A 119 -3.72 -6.26 19.62
CA THR A 119 -3.46 -5.68 18.29
C THR A 119 -4.66 -5.80 17.33
N GLY A 120 -5.75 -6.43 17.76
CA GLY A 120 -7.01 -6.52 17.02
C GLY A 120 -7.18 -7.80 16.19
N PRO A 121 -8.37 -8.04 15.61
CA PRO A 121 -8.63 -9.22 14.79
C PRO A 121 -7.79 -9.20 13.51
N ILE A 122 -7.27 -10.36 13.11
CA ILE A 122 -6.60 -10.53 11.82
C ILE A 122 -7.67 -10.40 10.73
N VAL A 123 -7.57 -9.34 9.92
CA VAL A 123 -8.44 -9.13 8.77
C VAL A 123 -7.73 -9.67 7.53
N PRO A 124 -8.37 -10.50 6.69
CA PRO A 124 -7.76 -10.96 5.46
C PRO A 124 -7.44 -9.77 4.54
N PRO A 125 -6.34 -9.85 3.78
CA PRO A 125 -5.98 -8.81 2.82
C PRO A 125 -7.01 -8.71 1.72
N VAL A 126 -7.25 -7.49 1.25
CA VAL A 126 -8.17 -7.22 0.15
C VAL A 126 -7.40 -6.85 -1.11
N PHE A 127 -7.71 -7.52 -2.22
CA PHE A 127 -7.20 -7.16 -3.55
C PHE A 127 -8.33 -6.63 -4.40
N ILE A 128 -8.06 -5.52 -5.08
CA ILE A 128 -9.00 -4.98 -6.06
C ILE A 128 -8.29 -4.79 -7.39
N PHE A 129 -8.79 -5.46 -8.41
CA PHE A 129 -8.28 -5.39 -9.77
C PHE A 129 -8.95 -4.21 -10.48
N VAL A 130 -8.13 -3.31 -11.02
CA VAL A 130 -8.57 -2.20 -11.87
C VAL A 130 -7.85 -2.39 -13.18
N VAL A 131 -8.51 -2.98 -14.13
CA VAL A 131 -7.90 -3.31 -15.42
C VAL A 131 -8.42 -2.29 -16.45
N ASP A 132 -7.82 -2.24 -17.63
CA ASP A 132 -8.15 -1.31 -18.69
C ASP A 132 -8.54 -2.06 -19.97
N THR A 133 -9.72 -1.78 -20.53
CA THR A 133 -10.30 -2.41 -21.75
C THR A 133 -9.84 -1.79 -23.05
N CYS A 134 -9.23 -0.62 -22.99
CA CYS A 134 -8.88 0.14 -24.18
C CYS A 134 -7.60 -0.39 -24.85
N MET A 135 -7.32 -1.69 -24.74
CA MET A 135 -6.16 -2.35 -25.33
C MET A 135 -6.58 -3.19 -26.55
N ILE A 136 -5.60 -3.86 -27.16
CA ILE A 136 -5.83 -4.83 -28.23
C ILE A 136 -6.59 -6.06 -27.69
N GLU A 137 -7.28 -6.82 -28.57
CA GLU A 137 -8.25 -7.89 -28.22
C GLU A 137 -7.75 -8.97 -27.24
N GLU A 138 -6.45 -9.01 -26.93
CA GLU A 138 -5.83 -9.97 -26.02
C GLU A 138 -5.77 -9.50 -24.55
N GLU A 139 -6.16 -8.25 -24.22
CA GLU A 139 -5.94 -7.65 -22.89
C GLU A 139 -7.08 -6.66 -22.53
N ILE A 140 -7.97 -6.99 -21.59
CA ILE A 140 -9.29 -6.32 -21.46
C ILE A 140 -9.79 -6.24 -19.99
N SER A 141 -10.71 -5.31 -19.61
CA SER A 141 -11.61 -5.40 -18.40
C SER A 141 -12.88 -4.55 -18.11
N GLU A 142 -13.84 -5.18 -17.44
CA GLU A 142 -14.96 -4.51 -16.76
C GLU A 142 -14.94 -4.69 -15.22
N VAL A 143 -15.76 -3.88 -14.51
CA VAL A 143 -15.92 -3.91 -13.04
C VAL A 143 -17.24 -4.61 -12.68
N HIS A 144 -17.16 -5.73 -11.96
CA HIS A 144 -18.29 -6.62 -11.69
C HIS A 144 -18.61 -6.76 -10.18
N GLU A 145 -19.89 -6.95 -9.84
CA GLU A 145 -20.31 -7.52 -8.55
C GLU A 145 -19.99 -9.02 -8.49
N LEU A 146 -19.34 -9.46 -7.42
CA LEU A 146 -18.96 -10.87 -7.23
C LEU A 146 -20.06 -11.68 -6.53
N GLY A 147 -21.01 -11.01 -5.86
CA GLY A 147 -22.04 -11.63 -5.02
C GLY A 147 -23.21 -12.32 -5.76
N PHE A 148 -23.27 -12.28 -7.09
CA PHE A 148 -24.34 -12.90 -7.88
C PHE A 148 -23.76 -13.90 -8.88
N GLY A 149 -23.73 -15.18 -8.52
CA GLY A 149 -23.17 -16.25 -9.36
C GLY A 149 -23.98 -16.61 -10.62
N LEU A 150 -25.17 -16.04 -10.84
CA LEU A 150 -26.02 -16.34 -12.00
C LEU A 150 -26.13 -15.19 -13.01
N LEU A 151 -25.80 -13.94 -12.61
CA LEU A 151 -25.84 -12.75 -13.46
C LEU A 151 -24.92 -11.68 -12.85
N PRO A 152 -23.73 -11.43 -13.42
CA PRO A 152 -22.86 -10.36 -12.92
C PRO A 152 -23.55 -9.00 -13.13
N LYS A 153 -23.58 -8.17 -12.09
CA LYS A 153 -24.04 -6.78 -12.19
C LYS A 153 -22.83 -5.87 -12.36
N SER A 154 -22.84 -5.06 -13.43
CA SER A 154 -21.78 -4.10 -13.72
C SER A 154 -22.26 -2.67 -13.40
N TYR A 155 -21.40 -1.88 -12.74
CA TYR A 155 -21.67 -0.47 -12.46
C TYR A 155 -20.89 0.42 -13.43
N VAL A 156 -21.61 1.24 -14.18
CA VAL A 156 -21.01 2.13 -15.18
C VAL A 156 -20.92 3.55 -14.63
N PHE A 157 -19.69 4.04 -14.50
CA PHE A 157 -19.41 5.42 -14.09
C PHE A 157 -19.07 6.28 -15.30
N LYS A 158 -19.55 7.53 -15.32
CA LYS A 158 -19.23 8.47 -16.38
C LYS A 158 -17.80 8.98 -16.21
N GLY A 159 -16.85 8.40 -16.95
CA GLY A 159 -15.43 8.72 -16.88
C GLY A 159 -15.03 10.16 -17.26
N THR A 160 -15.94 10.97 -17.80
CA THR A 160 -15.65 12.34 -18.24
C THR A 160 -15.66 13.38 -17.12
N LYS A 161 -16.25 13.03 -15.96
CA LYS A 161 -16.37 13.90 -14.80
C LYS A 161 -15.82 13.20 -13.56
N GLU A 162 -15.38 14.01 -12.61
CA GLU A 162 -15.05 13.50 -11.29
C GLU A 162 -16.32 12.93 -10.63
N VAL A 163 -16.20 11.71 -10.11
CA VAL A 163 -17.27 11.04 -9.38
C VAL A 163 -16.99 11.22 -7.90
N THR A 164 -17.90 11.90 -7.22
CA THR A 164 -17.78 12.16 -5.77
C THR A 164 -18.03 10.89 -4.95
N LYS A 165 -17.48 10.85 -3.73
CA LYS A 165 -17.69 9.74 -2.80
C LYS A 165 -19.20 9.48 -2.58
N GLU A 166 -19.99 10.53 -2.47
CA GLU A 166 -21.43 10.47 -2.24
C GLU A 166 -22.16 9.82 -3.41
N GLN A 167 -21.79 10.18 -4.65
CA GLN A 167 -22.35 9.59 -5.86
C GLN A 167 -21.99 8.10 -5.99
N ILE A 168 -20.76 7.71 -5.63
CA ILE A 168 -20.35 6.30 -5.63
C ILE A 168 -21.18 5.50 -4.62
N LEU A 169 -21.33 6.01 -3.39
CA LEU A 169 -22.10 5.37 -2.34
C LEU A 169 -23.58 5.18 -2.70
N GLU A 170 -24.16 6.17 -3.37
CA GLU A 170 -25.54 6.13 -3.84
C GLU A 170 -25.71 5.16 -5.00
N GLN A 171 -24.86 5.23 -6.03
CA GLN A 171 -24.95 4.35 -7.20
C GLN A 171 -24.69 2.88 -6.86
N MET A 172 -23.76 2.59 -5.94
CA MET A 172 -23.47 1.24 -5.46
C MET A 172 -24.46 0.75 -4.39
N CYS A 173 -25.47 1.56 -4.06
CA CYS A 173 -26.52 1.23 -3.08
C CYS A 173 -25.97 0.80 -1.72
N PHE A 174 -24.90 1.43 -1.21
CA PHE A 174 -24.32 1.08 0.10
C PHE A 174 -25.24 1.45 1.29
N PHE A 175 -26.16 2.40 1.09
CA PHE A 175 -27.08 2.91 2.12
C PHE A 175 -28.56 2.78 1.76
N ALA A 176 -28.92 1.85 0.87
CA ALA A 176 -30.31 1.67 0.44
C ALA A 176 -31.24 1.44 1.65
N GLY A 177 -31.96 2.49 2.07
CA GLY A 177 -32.94 2.46 3.16
C GLY A 177 -32.45 2.76 4.59
N LYS A 178 -31.19 3.19 4.81
CA LYS A 178 -30.69 3.57 6.15
C LYS A 178 -30.12 4.99 6.21
N GLN A 179 -30.29 5.68 7.35
CA GLN A 179 -29.76 7.03 7.56
C GLN A 179 -28.23 7.04 7.46
N LYS A 180 -27.70 7.91 6.59
CA LYS A 180 -26.25 8.20 6.51
C LYS A 180 -25.78 8.79 7.85
N PRO A 181 -24.60 8.41 8.36
CA PRO A 181 -23.99 9.11 9.49
C PRO A 181 -23.81 10.60 9.14
N THR A 182 -24.31 11.49 10.00
CA THR A 182 -24.37 12.94 9.75
C THR A 182 -23.00 13.63 9.81
N THR A 183 -22.00 12.98 10.41
CA THR A 183 -20.61 13.47 10.55
C THR A 183 -19.64 12.31 10.74
N GLY A 184 -18.54 12.28 9.99
CA GLY A 184 -17.46 11.29 10.16
C GLY A 184 -17.08 10.54 8.88
N VAL A 185 -15.91 9.90 8.88
CA VAL A 185 -15.47 9.00 7.80
C VAL A 185 -16.26 7.70 7.94
N ILE A 186 -17.21 7.42 7.03
CA ILE A 186 -17.93 6.14 6.98
C ILE A 186 -16.91 4.98 6.94
N ALA A 187 -16.89 4.15 7.99
CA ALA A 187 -15.95 3.04 8.14
C ALA A 187 -16.58 1.67 8.38
N GLY A 188 -16.77 0.91 7.29
CA GLY A 188 -17.10 -0.51 7.34
C GLY A 188 -18.31 -0.86 8.21
N THR A 189 -18.33 -2.07 8.75
CA THR A 189 -19.44 -2.55 9.59
C THR A 189 -19.61 -1.79 10.90
N ARG A 190 -18.55 -1.10 11.38
CA ARG A 190 -18.59 -0.31 12.62
C ARG A 190 -19.42 0.96 12.49
N ASP A 191 -19.52 1.54 11.28
CA ASP A 191 -20.27 2.78 11.03
C ASP A 191 -21.58 2.56 10.26
N GLY A 192 -22.18 1.37 10.40
CA GLY A 192 -23.56 1.10 9.96
C GLY A 192 -23.71 0.48 8.56
N LEU A 193 -22.61 0.15 7.88
CA LEU A 193 -22.68 -0.70 6.68
C LEU A 193 -23.00 -2.14 7.07
N SER A 194 -23.88 -2.80 6.32
CA SER A 194 -24.18 -4.21 6.55
C SER A 194 -23.06 -5.09 5.97
N SER A 195 -22.79 -6.23 6.62
CA SER A 195 -21.79 -7.18 6.11
C SER A 195 -22.17 -7.67 4.71
N GLU A 196 -23.47 -7.82 4.45
CA GLU A 196 -24.00 -8.20 3.14
C GLU A 196 -23.74 -7.12 2.08
N SER A 197 -23.78 -5.85 2.46
CA SER A 197 -23.52 -4.73 1.56
C SER A 197 -22.08 -4.72 1.06
N ILE A 198 -21.14 -5.08 1.94
CA ILE A 198 -19.70 -5.22 1.63
C ILE A 198 -19.46 -6.50 0.83
N ALA A 199 -20.10 -7.61 1.22
CA ALA A 199 -19.98 -8.91 0.57
C ALA A 199 -20.41 -8.92 -0.91
N ARG A 200 -21.21 -7.94 -1.36
CA ARG A 200 -21.51 -7.77 -2.80
C ARG A 200 -20.28 -7.49 -3.66
N PHE A 201 -19.28 -6.82 -3.08
CA PHE A 201 -18.11 -6.31 -3.79
C PHE A 201 -16.81 -6.99 -3.36
N LEU A 202 -16.74 -7.48 -2.13
CA LEU A 202 -15.57 -8.15 -1.58
C LEU A 202 -15.99 -9.51 -1.03
N LEU A 203 -15.49 -10.58 -1.65
CA LEU A 203 -15.71 -11.95 -1.21
C LEU A 203 -14.37 -12.65 -0.95
N PRO A 204 -14.34 -13.68 -0.10
CA PRO A 204 -13.21 -14.58 -0.02
C PRO A 204 -12.91 -15.20 -1.39
N ALA A 205 -11.64 -15.33 -1.75
CA ALA A 205 -11.22 -15.87 -3.04
C ALA A 205 -11.82 -17.27 -3.32
N SER A 206 -11.92 -18.11 -2.29
CA SER A 206 -12.52 -19.44 -2.38
C SER A 206 -14.02 -19.44 -2.73
N GLU A 207 -14.73 -18.34 -2.48
CA GLU A 207 -16.16 -18.22 -2.74
C GLU A 207 -16.45 -17.60 -4.11
N CYS A 208 -15.54 -16.76 -4.63
CA CYS A 208 -15.71 -16.06 -5.90
C CYS A 208 -14.81 -16.59 -7.03
N GLU A 209 -14.03 -17.66 -6.82
CA GLU A 209 -13.08 -18.18 -7.82
C GLU A 209 -13.72 -18.43 -9.19
N PHE A 210 -14.83 -19.17 -9.22
CA PHE A 210 -15.52 -19.46 -10.47
C PHE A 210 -16.06 -18.19 -11.15
N VAL A 211 -16.73 -17.32 -10.38
CA VAL A 211 -17.31 -16.07 -10.90
C VAL A 211 -16.21 -15.13 -11.42
N LEU A 212 -15.09 -15.05 -10.71
CA LEU A 212 -13.94 -14.24 -11.09
C LEU A 212 -13.31 -14.75 -12.39
N ASN A 213 -13.13 -16.07 -12.51
CA ASN A 213 -12.61 -16.68 -13.74
C ASN A 213 -13.55 -16.44 -14.92
N SER A 214 -14.87 -16.66 -14.75
CA SER A 214 -15.85 -16.38 -15.80
C SER A 214 -15.83 -14.91 -16.21
N VAL A 215 -15.77 -13.99 -15.24
CA VAL A 215 -15.66 -12.54 -15.50
C VAL A 215 -14.41 -12.18 -16.29
N ILE A 216 -13.27 -12.81 -15.98
CA ILE A 216 -12.00 -12.57 -16.68
C ILE A 216 -12.02 -13.19 -18.09
N GLU A 217 -12.65 -14.35 -18.26
CA GLU A 217 -12.77 -15.04 -19.56
C GLU A 217 -13.76 -14.35 -20.51
N GLU A 218 -14.88 -13.83 -19.99
CA GLU A 218 -15.93 -13.16 -20.77
C GLU A 218 -15.60 -11.68 -21.08
N MET A 219 -14.46 -11.21 -20.61
CA MET A 219 -14.01 -9.83 -20.64
C MET A 219 -13.78 -9.34 -22.08
N GLN A 220 -14.56 -8.35 -22.55
CA GLN A 220 -14.50 -7.84 -23.94
C GLN A 220 -13.94 -6.42 -24.12
N LYS A 221 -13.21 -6.22 -25.22
CA LYS A 221 -12.53 -4.96 -25.55
C LYS A 221 -13.54 -3.83 -25.53
N ASP A 222 -13.04 -2.64 -25.17
CA ASP A 222 -13.86 -1.43 -25.22
C ASP A 222 -14.58 -1.32 -26.58
N PRO A 223 -15.92 -1.39 -26.59
CA PRO A 223 -16.69 -1.50 -27.84
C PRO A 223 -16.74 -0.17 -28.60
N TRP A 224 -16.26 0.93 -28.00
CA TRP A 224 -16.32 2.24 -28.62
C TRP A 224 -15.30 2.34 -29.76
N PRO A 225 -15.73 2.76 -30.96
CA PRO A 225 -14.83 2.89 -32.09
C PRO A 225 -13.82 4.01 -31.83
N VAL A 226 -12.55 3.73 -32.13
CA VAL A 226 -11.46 4.71 -32.02
C VAL A 226 -11.12 5.23 -33.42
N PRO A 227 -11.33 6.53 -33.71
CA PRO A 227 -10.93 7.13 -34.97
C PRO A 227 -9.41 7.00 -35.22
N ALA A 228 -9.00 6.88 -36.49
CA ALA A 228 -7.59 6.67 -36.85
C ALA A 228 -6.64 7.80 -36.42
N ASP A 229 -7.16 9.02 -36.22
CA ASP A 229 -6.42 10.20 -35.77
C ASP A 229 -6.47 10.41 -34.24
N GLN A 230 -7.09 9.48 -33.51
CA GLN A 230 -7.34 9.59 -32.07
C GLN A 230 -6.85 8.38 -31.30
N ARG A 231 -6.51 8.62 -30.04
CA ARG A 231 -6.27 7.61 -29.01
C ARG A 231 -7.60 7.13 -28.44
N ALA A 232 -7.60 5.91 -27.91
CA ALA A 232 -8.72 5.37 -27.16
C ALA A 232 -9.08 6.25 -25.94
N SER A 233 -10.34 6.15 -25.51
CA SER A 233 -10.93 7.00 -24.49
C SER A 233 -10.71 6.45 -23.08
N ARG A 234 -9.58 6.80 -22.44
CA ARG A 234 -9.17 6.19 -21.17
C ARG A 234 -9.40 7.12 -19.98
N CYS A 235 -10.30 6.72 -19.09
CA CYS A 235 -10.67 7.45 -17.86
C CYS A 235 -9.99 6.89 -16.59
N THR A 236 -8.70 6.53 -16.70
CA THR A 236 -7.88 5.90 -15.65
C THR A 236 -7.99 6.58 -14.29
N GLY A 237 -7.96 7.92 -14.27
CA GLY A 237 -8.05 8.68 -13.02
C GLY A 237 -9.37 8.47 -12.28
N VAL A 238 -10.49 8.40 -13.02
CA VAL A 238 -11.81 8.12 -12.43
C VAL A 238 -11.88 6.68 -11.94
N ALA A 239 -11.38 5.71 -12.71
CA ALA A 239 -11.36 4.31 -12.30
C ALA A 239 -10.59 4.10 -10.99
N LEU A 240 -9.43 4.74 -10.84
CA LEU A 240 -8.64 4.72 -9.60
C LEU A 240 -9.37 5.41 -8.45
N SER A 241 -10.01 6.55 -8.68
CA SER A 241 -10.80 7.23 -7.65
C SER A 241 -11.98 6.36 -7.16
N VAL A 242 -12.70 5.71 -8.08
CA VAL A 242 -13.79 4.79 -7.73
C VAL A 242 -13.27 3.61 -6.92
N ALA A 243 -12.16 3.01 -7.34
CA ALA A 243 -11.54 1.90 -6.62
C ALA A 243 -11.12 2.31 -5.20
N ALA A 244 -10.41 3.44 -5.05
CA ALA A 244 -9.97 3.97 -3.76
C ALA A 244 -11.15 4.29 -2.83
N ASN A 245 -12.22 4.89 -3.35
CA ASN A 245 -13.43 5.15 -2.56
C ASN A 245 -14.12 3.85 -2.14
N ARG A 246 -14.20 2.85 -3.02
CA ARG A 246 -14.83 1.56 -2.72
C ARG A 246 -14.12 0.84 -1.57
N ILE A 247 -12.79 0.68 -1.65
CA ILE A 247 -12.03 0.05 -0.56
C ILE A 247 -12.04 0.89 0.72
N GLY A 248 -12.02 2.22 0.58
CA GLY A 248 -12.13 3.15 1.71
C GLY A 248 -13.43 3.03 2.49
N VAL A 249 -14.52 2.62 1.83
CA VAL A 249 -15.83 2.39 2.45
C VAL A 249 -15.89 0.98 3.05
N CYS A 250 -15.41 -0.03 2.33
CA CYS A 250 -15.52 -1.43 2.74
C CYS A 250 -14.56 -1.80 3.88
N VAL A 251 -13.28 -1.39 3.80
CA VAL A 251 -12.20 -1.87 4.67
C VAL A 251 -11.19 -0.76 5.06
N PRO A 252 -11.63 0.37 5.63
CA PRO A 252 -10.71 1.42 6.07
C PRO A 252 -9.88 0.97 7.27
N GLY A 253 -8.58 1.32 7.25
CA GLY A 253 -7.63 0.97 8.30
C GLY A 253 -7.18 -0.50 8.25
N SER A 254 -7.66 -1.27 7.27
CA SER A 254 -7.21 -2.64 6.99
C SER A 254 -6.37 -2.66 5.72
N GLY A 255 -5.43 -3.61 5.64
CA GLY A 255 -4.57 -3.77 4.47
C GLY A 255 -5.36 -4.12 3.22
N ALA A 256 -5.39 -3.20 2.25
CA ALA A 256 -5.98 -3.42 0.93
C ALA A 256 -5.04 -2.93 -0.17
N ARG A 257 -5.06 -3.60 -1.32
CA ARG A 257 -4.20 -3.33 -2.47
C ARG A 257 -5.02 -3.17 -3.73
N ILE A 258 -4.86 -2.01 -4.37
CA ILE A 258 -5.32 -1.75 -5.73
C ILE A 258 -4.25 -2.26 -6.69
N MET A 259 -4.65 -3.16 -7.59
CA MET A 259 -3.82 -3.69 -8.66
C MET A 259 -4.31 -3.10 -9.98
N ALA A 260 -3.64 -2.07 -10.46
CA ALA A 260 -4.04 -1.32 -11.64
C ALA A 260 -3.27 -1.81 -12.88
N PHE A 261 -3.97 -2.32 -13.90
CA PHE A 261 -3.39 -2.84 -15.14
C PHE A 261 -3.76 -1.92 -16.29
N PHE A 262 -2.81 -1.10 -16.77
CA PHE A 262 -3.07 -0.05 -17.75
C PHE A 262 -2.26 -0.24 -19.03
N GLY A 263 -2.89 0.04 -20.15
CA GLY A 263 -2.34 -0.24 -21.49
C GLY A 263 -1.99 1.00 -22.29
N GLY A 264 -1.90 2.15 -21.61
CA GLY A 264 -1.80 3.45 -22.27
C GLY A 264 -2.23 4.60 -21.36
N PRO A 265 -1.97 5.85 -21.78
CA PRO A 265 -2.19 7.03 -20.95
C PRO A 265 -3.68 7.37 -20.81
N SER A 266 -4.04 8.00 -19.70
CA SER A 266 -5.40 8.55 -19.53
C SER A 266 -5.65 9.71 -20.48
N THR A 267 -6.72 9.63 -21.26
CA THR A 267 -7.08 10.62 -22.29
C THR A 267 -8.33 11.43 -22.00
N GLU A 268 -9.06 11.06 -20.95
CA GLU A 268 -10.32 11.70 -20.59
C GLU A 268 -10.53 11.74 -19.07
N GLY A 269 -11.23 12.78 -18.62
CA GLY A 269 -11.58 12.96 -17.22
C GLY A 269 -10.44 13.56 -16.36
N PRO A 270 -10.68 13.65 -15.04
CA PRO A 270 -9.65 14.02 -14.06
C PRO A 270 -8.46 13.06 -14.13
N GLY A 271 -7.24 13.61 -14.01
CA GLY A 271 -6.02 12.82 -14.16
C GLY A 271 -5.61 12.53 -15.61
N SER A 272 -6.24 13.16 -16.61
CA SER A 272 -5.85 13.02 -18.01
C SER A 272 -4.40 13.48 -18.23
N ILE A 273 -3.62 12.63 -18.91
CA ILE A 273 -2.19 12.77 -19.19
C ILE A 273 -1.96 13.44 -20.54
N VAL A 274 -2.79 13.09 -21.53
CA VAL A 274 -2.69 13.58 -22.91
C VAL A 274 -4.10 13.67 -23.49
N CYS A 275 -4.33 14.53 -24.50
CA CYS A 275 -5.62 14.54 -25.19
C CYS A 275 -5.76 13.35 -26.17
N LYS A 276 -6.99 13.13 -26.64
CA LYS A 276 -7.30 12.07 -27.63
C LYS A 276 -6.56 12.24 -28.95
N SER A 277 -6.37 13.45 -29.48
CA SER A 277 -5.75 13.63 -30.80
C SER A 277 -4.28 13.17 -30.84
N LEU A 278 -3.95 12.27 -31.79
CA LEU A 278 -2.59 11.77 -32.02
C LEU A 278 -1.62 12.86 -32.50
N SER A 279 -2.15 13.95 -33.07
CA SER A 279 -1.35 15.11 -33.48
C SER A 279 -0.57 15.76 -32.32
N LYS A 280 -1.10 15.63 -31.09
CA LYS A 280 -0.44 16.12 -29.89
C LYS A 280 0.35 14.97 -29.27
N PRO A 281 1.69 15.09 -29.16
CA PRO A 281 2.52 14.06 -28.54
C PRO A 281 2.27 14.02 -27.03
N ILE A 282 2.64 12.90 -26.42
CA ILE A 282 2.74 12.81 -24.96
C ILE A 282 3.94 13.65 -24.53
N ARG A 283 3.79 14.43 -23.45
CA ARG A 283 4.85 15.29 -22.89
C ARG A 283 6.18 14.53 -22.69
N SER A 284 7.27 15.24 -22.94
CA SER A 284 8.65 14.82 -22.71
C SER A 284 9.28 15.56 -21.53
N HIS A 285 10.47 15.15 -21.08
CA HIS A 285 11.23 15.91 -20.07
C HIS A 285 11.50 17.36 -20.49
N LYS A 286 11.80 17.59 -21.78
CA LYS A 286 12.01 18.93 -22.31
C LYS A 286 10.76 19.82 -22.21
N ASP A 287 9.58 19.21 -22.31
CA ASP A 287 8.32 19.95 -22.16
C ASP A 287 8.04 20.30 -20.70
N LEU A 288 8.41 19.41 -19.77
CA LEU A 288 8.33 19.67 -18.34
C LEU A 288 9.31 20.77 -17.92
N ASP A 289 10.56 20.72 -18.40
CA ASP A 289 11.59 21.72 -18.09
C ASP A 289 11.24 23.13 -18.59
N LYS A 290 10.36 23.22 -19.60
CA LYS A 290 9.91 24.48 -20.21
C LYS A 290 8.50 24.88 -19.79
N ASP A 291 7.89 24.18 -18.84
CA ASP A 291 6.50 24.36 -18.42
C ASP A 291 5.49 24.35 -19.59
N SER A 292 5.79 23.60 -20.65
CA SER A 292 4.93 23.47 -21.85
C SER A 292 4.00 22.27 -21.81
N ALA A 293 3.81 21.65 -20.64
CA ALA A 293 2.94 20.49 -20.40
C ALA A 293 1.68 20.87 -19.57
N PRO A 294 0.62 21.40 -20.20
CA PRO A 294 -0.51 22.03 -19.49
C PRO A 294 -1.36 21.08 -18.65
N LEU A 295 -1.29 19.77 -18.89
CA LEU A 295 -2.05 18.75 -18.17
C LEU A 295 -1.29 18.20 -16.94
N TYR A 296 0.04 18.35 -16.92
CA TYR A 296 0.90 17.67 -15.93
C TYR A 296 0.55 18.07 -14.50
N ASP A 297 0.59 19.36 -14.17
CA ASP A 297 0.31 19.84 -12.80
C ASP A 297 -1.10 19.52 -12.33
N LYS A 298 -2.07 19.55 -13.24
CA LYS A 298 -3.47 19.22 -12.93
C LYS A 298 -3.61 17.73 -12.60
N ALA A 299 -2.95 16.88 -13.37
CA ALA A 299 -2.93 15.44 -13.14
C ALA A 299 -2.17 15.06 -11.86
N VAL A 300 -0.98 15.63 -11.61
CA VAL A 300 -0.21 15.42 -10.38
C VAL A 300 -1.02 15.80 -9.14
N LYS A 301 -1.71 16.95 -9.17
CA LYS A 301 -2.59 17.38 -8.05
C LYS A 301 -3.73 16.41 -7.80
N PHE A 302 -4.34 15.88 -8.87
CA PHE A 302 -5.41 14.88 -8.76
C PHE A 302 -4.89 13.57 -8.14
N TYR A 303 -3.76 13.04 -8.62
CA TYR A 303 -3.17 11.83 -8.05
C TYR A 303 -2.63 12.03 -6.62
N ASP A 304 -2.19 13.23 -6.25
CA ASP A 304 -1.82 13.56 -4.86
C ASP A 304 -3.03 13.54 -3.91
N GLN A 305 -4.24 13.87 -4.38
CA GLN A 305 -5.47 13.72 -3.59
C GLN A 305 -5.79 12.25 -3.35
N ILE A 306 -5.68 11.40 -4.39
CA ILE A 306 -5.83 9.95 -4.26
C ILE A 306 -4.76 9.39 -3.30
N ALA A 307 -3.51 9.86 -3.40
CA ALA A 307 -2.42 9.47 -2.51
C ALA A 307 -2.76 9.71 -1.04
N LYS A 308 -3.23 10.92 -0.70
CA LYS A 308 -3.63 11.28 0.67
C LYS A 308 -4.76 10.40 1.18
N GLN A 309 -5.74 10.09 0.32
CA GLN A 309 -6.83 9.19 0.66
C GLN A 309 -6.33 7.78 0.97
N LEU A 310 -5.50 7.20 0.09
CA LEU A 310 -4.97 5.84 0.27
C LEU A 310 -4.11 5.72 1.53
N VAL A 311 -3.23 6.70 1.78
CA VAL A 311 -2.40 6.74 2.99
C VAL A 311 -3.25 6.84 4.25
N HIS A 312 -4.27 7.70 4.24
CA HIS A 312 -5.19 7.83 5.38
C HIS A 312 -5.98 6.55 5.65
N GLN A 313 -6.32 5.79 4.59
CA GLN A 313 -7.08 4.56 4.68
C GLN A 313 -6.23 3.31 4.93
N GLY A 314 -4.90 3.41 4.81
CA GLY A 314 -3.97 2.27 4.96
C GLY A 314 -3.93 1.36 3.73
N HIS A 315 -4.16 1.91 2.55
CA HIS A 315 -4.30 1.17 1.29
C HIS A 315 -3.12 1.42 0.35
N VAL A 316 -2.83 0.43 -0.49
CA VAL A 316 -1.69 0.43 -1.42
C VAL A 316 -2.18 0.52 -2.87
N LEU A 317 -1.47 1.26 -3.73
CA LEU A 317 -1.73 1.31 -5.17
C LEU A 317 -0.54 0.76 -5.97
N ASN A 318 -0.72 -0.40 -6.59
CA ASN A 318 0.22 -0.96 -7.55
C ASN A 318 -0.17 -0.60 -8.97
N LEU A 319 0.81 -0.27 -9.79
CA LEU A 319 0.65 0.02 -11.21
C LEU A 319 1.42 -1.00 -12.06
N PHE A 320 0.69 -1.72 -12.89
CA PHE A 320 1.17 -2.63 -13.92
C PHE A 320 0.85 -1.99 -15.28
N ALA A 321 1.85 -1.36 -15.89
CA ALA A 321 1.66 -0.64 -17.13
C ALA A 321 2.38 -1.36 -18.27
N CYS A 322 1.61 -1.80 -19.27
CA CYS A 322 2.14 -2.42 -20.48
C CYS A 322 1.72 -1.61 -21.69
N ALA A 323 2.64 -0.86 -22.27
CA ALA A 323 2.37 -0.04 -23.44
C ALA A 323 3.67 0.26 -24.19
N VAL A 324 3.57 0.42 -25.50
CA VAL A 324 4.69 0.89 -26.34
C VAL A 324 5.01 2.37 -26.06
N ASP A 325 3.97 3.14 -25.73
CA ASP A 325 4.05 4.56 -25.38
C ASP A 325 3.95 4.78 -23.86
N GLN A 326 4.21 6.00 -23.42
CA GLN A 326 4.12 6.38 -21.99
C GLN A 326 2.68 6.30 -21.45
N VAL A 327 2.52 5.73 -20.25
CA VAL A 327 1.22 5.56 -19.56
C VAL A 327 0.86 6.72 -18.61
N GLY A 328 1.81 7.61 -18.28
CA GLY A 328 1.59 8.67 -17.29
C GLY A 328 2.08 8.32 -15.88
N VAL A 329 3.11 7.49 -15.78
CA VAL A 329 3.74 7.11 -14.50
C VAL A 329 4.24 8.34 -13.74
N ALA A 330 4.77 9.35 -14.45
CA ALA A 330 5.30 10.56 -13.83
C ALA A 330 4.25 11.32 -13.00
N GLU A 331 2.99 11.33 -13.43
CA GLU A 331 1.87 11.95 -12.74
C GLU A 331 1.34 11.07 -11.61
N MET A 332 1.28 9.75 -11.84
CA MET A 332 0.79 8.78 -10.87
C MET A 332 1.79 8.44 -9.77
N LYS A 333 3.09 8.75 -9.98
CA LYS A 333 4.20 8.46 -9.06
C LYS A 333 3.89 8.85 -7.62
N VAL A 334 3.31 10.03 -7.42
CA VAL A 334 2.98 10.55 -6.07
C VAL A 334 1.99 9.65 -5.32
N ALA A 335 1.04 9.03 -6.01
CA ALA A 335 0.08 8.11 -5.41
C ALA A 335 0.71 6.78 -5.06
N ILE A 336 1.54 6.26 -5.96
CA ILE A 336 2.15 4.94 -5.82
C ILE A 336 3.23 4.95 -4.72
N GLU A 337 4.14 5.91 -4.74
CA GLU A 337 5.23 6.00 -3.75
C GLU A 337 4.71 6.27 -2.34
N LYS A 338 3.76 7.21 -2.18
CA LYS A 338 3.22 7.53 -0.85
C LYS A 338 2.43 6.37 -0.26
N ALA A 339 1.74 5.59 -1.10
CA ALA A 339 0.98 4.43 -0.67
C ALA A 339 1.84 3.16 -0.50
N GLY A 340 3.15 3.22 -0.79
CA GLY A 340 4.06 2.05 -0.69
C GLY A 340 3.80 0.99 -1.75
N GLY A 341 3.30 1.38 -2.92
CA GLY A 341 2.99 0.49 -4.02
C GLY A 341 4.15 0.24 -4.98
N ILE A 342 3.94 -0.70 -5.89
CA ILE A 342 4.92 -1.15 -6.89
C ILE A 342 4.56 -0.59 -8.27
N VAL A 343 5.58 -0.28 -9.06
CA VAL A 343 5.44 0.02 -10.49
C VAL A 343 6.12 -1.07 -11.31
N MET A 344 5.42 -1.62 -12.28
CA MET A 344 5.96 -2.49 -13.32
C MET A 344 5.67 -1.90 -14.69
N LEU A 345 6.72 -1.77 -15.50
CA LEU A 345 6.64 -1.30 -16.88
C LEU A 345 7.11 -2.40 -17.81
N ALA A 346 6.29 -2.72 -18.80
CA ALA A 346 6.61 -3.65 -19.87
C ALA A 346 6.00 -3.16 -21.19
N GLU A 347 6.29 -3.85 -22.29
CA GLU A 347 5.71 -3.53 -23.60
C GLU A 347 4.35 -4.22 -23.82
N SER A 348 4.17 -5.43 -23.27
CA SER A 348 2.95 -6.24 -23.36
C SER A 348 2.78 -7.13 -22.12
N PHE A 349 1.53 -7.43 -21.72
CA PHE A 349 1.24 -8.38 -20.64
C PHE A 349 1.54 -9.83 -21.05
N GLY A 350 1.67 -10.11 -22.35
CA GLY A 350 2.01 -11.43 -22.88
C GLY A 350 3.45 -11.89 -22.61
N HIS A 351 4.38 -10.94 -22.36
CA HIS A 351 5.79 -11.25 -22.16
C HIS A 351 6.02 -12.08 -20.89
N SER A 352 6.87 -13.11 -20.99
CA SER A 352 7.22 -13.97 -19.84
C SER A 352 7.78 -13.17 -18.67
N VAL A 353 8.56 -12.13 -18.95
CA VAL A 353 9.11 -11.21 -17.94
C VAL A 353 7.99 -10.59 -17.09
N PHE A 354 6.89 -10.16 -17.71
CA PHE A 354 5.77 -9.60 -16.98
C PHE A 354 5.11 -10.66 -16.08
N LYS A 355 4.86 -11.85 -16.63
CA LYS A 355 4.23 -12.96 -15.90
C LYS A 355 5.08 -13.42 -14.71
N ASP A 356 6.38 -13.59 -14.90
CA ASP A 356 7.32 -13.99 -13.86
C ASP A 356 7.42 -12.94 -12.75
N LEU A 357 7.47 -11.66 -13.12
CA LEU A 357 7.49 -10.56 -12.15
C LEU A 357 6.19 -10.47 -11.35
N LEU A 358 5.03 -10.64 -12.01
CA LEU A 358 3.75 -10.65 -11.33
C LEU A 358 3.67 -11.82 -10.34
N LEU A 359 4.10 -13.01 -10.73
CA LEU A 359 4.15 -14.18 -9.83
C LEU A 359 5.07 -13.93 -8.63
N ARG A 360 6.23 -13.30 -8.82
CA ARG A 360 7.17 -12.95 -7.73
C ARG A 360 6.56 -12.05 -6.66
N ILE A 361 5.60 -11.17 -7.00
CA ILE A 361 4.90 -10.34 -6.00
C ILE A 361 4.16 -11.20 -4.98
N PHE A 362 3.68 -12.37 -5.41
CA PHE A 362 2.89 -13.30 -4.60
C PHE A 362 3.68 -14.51 -4.11
N GLN A 363 4.97 -14.60 -4.44
CA GLN A 363 5.80 -15.68 -3.93
C GLN A 363 5.99 -15.53 -2.41
N SER A 364 5.64 -16.58 -1.67
CA SER A 364 6.03 -16.74 -0.28
C SER A 364 7.53 -17.02 -0.22
N ALA A 365 8.30 -16.17 0.47
CA ALA A 365 9.66 -16.52 0.88
C ALA A 365 9.59 -17.15 2.28
N ASP A 366 10.50 -18.10 2.55
CA ASP A 366 10.56 -18.85 3.81
C ASP A 366 10.83 -17.94 5.03
N ASP A 367 11.45 -16.78 4.82
CA ASP A 367 11.79 -15.79 5.86
C ASP A 367 10.83 -14.58 5.92
N ASN A 368 9.69 -14.64 5.22
CA ASN A 368 8.72 -13.56 5.30
C ASN A 368 7.94 -13.67 6.62
N LEU A 369 7.60 -12.52 7.20
CA LEU A 369 6.73 -12.31 8.36
C LEU A 369 5.32 -12.94 8.30
N GLY A 370 5.05 -13.85 7.35
CA GLY A 370 3.70 -14.31 7.00
C GLY A 370 2.82 -13.20 6.41
N LEU A 371 3.42 -12.04 6.09
CA LEU A 371 2.75 -10.90 5.47
C LEU A 371 2.60 -11.07 3.94
N SER A 372 3.42 -11.94 3.35
CA SER A 372 3.24 -12.42 1.97
C SER A 372 2.25 -13.58 1.98
N PHE A 373 1.26 -13.48 1.10
CA PHE A 373 0.04 -14.28 1.08
C PHE A 373 0.30 -15.77 0.78
N LYS A 374 -0.52 -16.65 1.37
CA LYS A 374 -0.65 -18.06 0.99
C LYS A 374 -1.93 -18.28 0.22
#